data_AF-A0A1W9UE11-F1
#
_entry.id   AF-A0A1W9UE11-F1
#
_cell.length_a   1.000
_cell.length_b   1.000
_cell.length_c   1.000
_cell.angle_alpha   90.00
_cell.angle_beta   90.00
_cell.angle_gamma   90.00
#
_symmetry.space_group_name_H-M   'P 1'
#
loop_
_entity.id
_entity.type
_entity.pdbx_description
1 polymer ?
#
loop_
_entity_poly.entity_id
_entity_poly.type
_entity_poly.pdbx_seq_one_letter_code
_entity_poly.pdbx_strand_id
1 'polypeptide(L)'
;MIKSRLLWMFFGALSLLTVLLLVGATDIDISAPNYGRYQISSWSTRVNNNKAVVGAFVLDTATGETKNVYTRLVNADGMGKVLRNDLHKTFFNMK
;
A
#
# COMPACT_ATOMS: atom_id res chain seq x y z
N MET A 1 -8.86 -48.10 39.68
CA MET A 1 -9.92 -47.29 39.04
C MET A 1 -9.60 -45.78 39.04
N ILE A 2 -9.22 -45.18 40.17
CA ILE A 2 -8.89 -43.73 40.26
C ILE A 2 -7.67 -43.31 39.43
N LYS A 3 -6.58 -44.10 39.39
CA LYS A 3 -5.38 -43.78 38.59
C LYS A 3 -5.68 -43.61 37.09
N SER A 4 -6.49 -44.51 36.52
CA SER A 4 -6.88 -44.43 35.11
C SER A 4 -7.73 -43.20 34.82
N ARG A 5 -8.66 -42.84 35.74
CA ARG A 5 -9.47 -41.62 35.60
C ARG A 5 -8.64 -40.34 35.65
N LEU A 6 -7.63 -40.30 36.54
CA LEU A 6 -6.69 -39.19 36.64
C LEU A 6 -5.87 -39.04 35.35
N LEU A 7 -5.40 -40.16 34.80
CA LEU A 7 -4.63 -40.20 33.54
C LEU A 7 -5.44 -39.60 32.38
N TRP A 8 -6.70 -40.03 32.22
CA TRP A 8 -7.58 -39.51 31.16
C TRP A 8 -7.90 -38.02 31.31
N MET A 9 -8.02 -37.53 32.55
CA MET A 9 -8.19 -36.11 32.83
C MET A 9 -6.97 -35.28 32.37
N PHE A 10 -5.75 -35.75 32.65
CA PHE A 10 -4.53 -35.07 32.19
C PHE A 10 -4.38 -35.09 30.67
N PHE A 11 -4.72 -36.21 30.01
CA PHE A 11 -4.74 -36.27 28.55
C PHE A 11 -5.76 -35.29 27.95
N GLY A 12 -6.93 -35.16 28.56
CA GLY A 12 -7.93 -34.16 28.16
C GLY A 12 -7.45 -32.72 28.32
N ALA A 13 -6.82 -32.41 29.46
CA ALA A 13 -6.25 -31.08 29.72
C ALA A 13 -5.11 -30.74 28.75
N LEU A 14 -4.24 -31.71 28.44
CA LEU A 14 -3.12 -31.54 27.51
C LEU A 14 -3.61 -31.32 26.07
N SER A 15 -4.62 -32.07 25.66
CA SER A 15 -5.31 -31.89 24.37
C SER A 15 -5.88 -30.47 24.25
N LEU A 16 -6.62 -30.02 25.28
CA LEU A 16 -7.23 -28.68 25.29
C LEU A 16 -6.17 -27.57 25.22
N LEU A 17 -5.10 -27.71 25.99
CA LEU A 17 -3.98 -26.76 25.99
C LEU A 17 -3.32 -26.67 24.60
N THR A 18 -3.17 -27.81 23.92
CA THR A 18 -2.58 -27.86 22.57
C THR A 18 -3.44 -27.11 21.56
N VAL A 19 -4.77 -27.29 21.61
CA VAL A 19 -5.70 -26.54 20.75
C VAL A 19 -5.63 -25.04 21.03
N LEU A 20 -5.59 -24.64 22.31
CA LEU A 20 -5.52 -23.22 22.68
C LEU A 20 -4.21 -22.56 22.21
N LEU A 21 -3.09 -23.28 22.28
CA LEU A 21 -1.79 -22.79 21.77
C LEU A 21 -1.80 -22.65 20.24
N LEU A 22 -2.44 -23.58 19.52
CA LEU A 22 -2.56 -23.53 18.06
C LEU A 22 -3.47 -22.40 17.56
N VAL A 23 -4.57 -22.12 18.28
CA VAL A 23 -5.49 -21.02 17.93
C VAL A 23 -4.79 -19.67 18.10
N GLY A 24 -4.01 -19.49 19.17
CA GLY A 24 -3.25 -18.26 19.42
C GLY A 24 -1.99 -18.10 18.56
N ALA A 25 -1.50 -19.16 17.91
CA ALA A 25 -0.32 -19.12 17.05
C ALA A 25 -0.59 -18.58 15.64
N THR A 26 -1.84 -18.18 15.35
CA THR A 26 -2.16 -17.58 14.06
C THR A 26 -2.04 -16.06 14.20
N ASP A 27 -0.95 -15.51 13.65
CA ASP A 27 -0.82 -14.07 13.36
C ASP A 27 -1.75 -13.71 12.20
N ILE A 28 -3.06 -13.88 12.39
CA ILE A 28 -4.03 -13.32 11.46
C ILE A 28 -4.01 -11.82 11.75
N ASP A 29 -3.24 -11.11 10.95
CA ASP A 29 -3.24 -9.65 10.94
C ASP A 29 -4.64 -9.18 10.51
N ILE A 30 -5.52 -8.98 11.50
CA ILE A 30 -6.86 -8.40 11.33
C ILE A 30 -6.77 -6.87 11.21
N SER A 31 -5.62 -6.32 10.81
CA SER A 31 -5.57 -4.93 10.43
C SER A 31 -6.51 -4.72 9.24
N ALA A 32 -7.32 -3.66 9.33
CA ALA A 32 -8.18 -3.27 8.23
C ALA A 32 -7.35 -3.21 6.94
N PRO A 33 -7.83 -3.76 5.80
CA PRO A 33 -7.05 -3.76 4.57
C PRO A 33 -6.63 -2.33 4.27
N ASN A 34 -5.32 -2.07 4.36
CA ASN A 34 -4.78 -0.76 4.04
C ASN A 34 -4.78 -0.67 2.52
N TYR A 35 -5.89 -0.24 1.93
CA TYR A 35 -6.09 -0.13 0.49
C TYR A 35 -5.16 0.91 -0.19
N GLY A 36 -4.14 1.40 0.50
CA GLY A 36 -3.29 2.52 0.09
C GLY A 36 -4.07 3.82 0.22
N ARG A 37 -3.55 4.75 1.01
CA ARG A 37 -4.12 6.10 1.10
C ARG A 37 -3.31 6.97 0.14
N TYR A 38 -3.90 7.30 -1.00
CA TYR A 38 -3.19 8.07 -2.02
C TYR A 38 -3.53 9.56 -1.95
N GLN A 39 -2.51 10.41 -2.10
CA GLN A 39 -2.65 11.84 -2.30
C GLN A 39 -2.20 12.21 -3.71
N ILE A 40 -2.88 13.17 -4.33
CA ILE A 40 -2.55 13.66 -5.66
C ILE A 40 -2.23 15.15 -5.54
N SER A 41 -1.16 15.57 -6.17
CA SER A 41 -0.82 16.99 -6.26
C SER A 41 -0.29 17.33 -7.65
N SER A 42 -0.46 18.59 -8.03
CA SER A 42 0.10 19.16 -9.25
C SER A 42 1.30 20.05 -8.92
N TRP A 43 2.20 20.18 -9.89
CA TRP A 43 3.35 21.05 -9.79
C TRP A 43 3.62 21.73 -11.12
N SER A 44 4.29 22.87 -11.06
CA SER A 44 4.73 23.59 -12.24
C SER A 44 6.04 24.31 -11.97
N THR A 45 6.92 24.33 -12.97
CA THR A 45 8.16 25.11 -12.93
C THR A 45 8.35 25.84 -14.25
N ARG A 46 8.82 27.08 -14.18
CA ARG A 46 9.18 27.86 -15.36
C ARG A 46 10.59 27.44 -15.80
N VAL A 47 10.74 27.03 -17.06
CA VAL A 47 12.05 26.70 -17.66
C VAL A 47 12.70 27.95 -18.22
N ASN A 48 11.93 28.79 -18.91
CA ASN A 48 12.35 30.10 -19.39
C ASN A 48 11.12 31.00 -19.64
N ASN A 49 11.32 32.20 -20.20
CA ASN A 49 10.24 33.17 -20.43
C ASN A 49 9.10 32.63 -21.30
N ASN A 50 9.35 31.62 -22.13
CA ASN A 50 8.38 31.09 -23.09
C ASN A 50 8.04 29.62 -22.86
N LYS A 51 8.55 28.99 -21.78
CA LYS A 51 8.35 27.55 -21.51
C LYS A 51 8.19 27.27 -20.02
N ALA A 52 7.25 26.39 -19.71
CA ALA A 52 7.04 25.83 -18.39
C ALA A 52 6.92 24.30 -18.49
N VAL A 53 7.29 23.60 -17.43
CA VAL A 53 6.96 22.19 -17.25
C VAL A 53 5.90 22.10 -16.18
N VAL A 54 4.83 21.40 -16.49
CA VAL A 54 3.75 21.10 -15.54
C VAL A 54 3.67 19.59 -15.37
N GLY A 55 3.26 19.16 -14.19
CA GLY A 55 3.10 17.75 -13.90
C GLY A 55 2.17 17.49 -12.73
N ALA A 56 1.97 16.21 -12.48
CA ALA A 56 1.25 15.72 -11.33
C ALA A 56 1.96 14.46 -10.80
N PHE A 57 1.90 14.26 -9.49
CA PHE A 57 2.36 13.06 -8.83
C PHE A 57 1.27 12.48 -7.94
N VAL A 58 1.40 11.18 -7.69
CA VAL A 58 0.63 10.44 -6.70
C VAL A 58 1.58 10.01 -5.58
N LEU A 59 1.19 10.22 -4.33
CA LEU A 59 1.89 9.80 -3.13
C LEU A 59 1.07 8.71 -2.45
N ASP A 60 1.65 7.54 -2.22
CA ASP A 60 1.09 6.60 -1.25
C ASP A 60 1.50 7.04 0.16
N THR A 61 0.54 7.51 0.95
CA THR A 61 0.78 7.99 2.32
C THR A 61 1.04 6.87 3.32
N ALA A 62 0.77 5.61 2.96
CA ALA A 62 1.14 4.48 3.79
C ALA A 62 2.64 4.16 3.71
N THR A 63 3.21 4.20 2.51
CA THR A 63 4.62 3.87 2.26
C THR A 63 5.54 5.09 2.14
N GLY A 64 4.99 6.27 1.87
CA GLY A 64 5.73 7.47 1.49
C GLY A 64 6.21 7.47 0.03
N GLU A 65 5.90 6.43 -0.76
CA GLU A 65 6.34 6.35 -2.15
C GLU A 65 5.63 7.41 -3.01
N THR A 66 6.41 8.17 -3.78
CA THR A 66 5.89 9.20 -4.69
C THR A 66 6.20 8.85 -6.14
N LYS A 67 5.20 8.91 -7.01
CA LYS A 67 5.34 8.62 -8.45
C LYS A 67 4.82 9.77 -9.30
N ASN A 68 5.64 10.26 -10.23
CA ASN A 68 5.19 11.24 -11.22
C ASN A 68 4.31 10.57 -12.27
N VAL A 69 3.03 10.96 -12.33
CA VAL A 69 2.04 10.32 -13.22
C VAL A 69 1.84 11.06 -14.52
N TYR A 70 2.12 12.36 -14.51
CA TYR A 70 1.94 13.21 -15.67
C TYR A 70 3.04 14.25 -15.72
N THR A 71 3.57 14.47 -16.92
CA THR A 71 4.50 15.58 -17.16
C THR A 71 4.31 16.07 -18.59
N ARG A 72 4.15 17.40 -18.74
CA ARG A 72 4.01 18.07 -20.02
C ARG A 72 4.90 19.30 -20.06
N LEU A 73 5.63 19.44 -21.17
CA LEU A 73 6.28 20.69 -21.52
C LEU A 73 5.23 21.59 -22.21
N VAL A 74 5.07 22.80 -21.72
CA VAL A 74 4.12 23.81 -22.22
C VAL A 74 4.91 24.99 -22.74
N ASN A 75 4.61 25.43 -23.95
CA ASN A 75 5.16 26.63 -24.57
C ASN A 75 4.21 27.83 -24.35
N ALA A 76 4.67 29.03 -24.67
CA ALA A 76 3.93 30.28 -24.51
C ALA A 76 2.60 30.34 -25.30
N ASP A 77 2.49 29.58 -26.39
CA ASP A 77 1.29 29.44 -27.21
C ASP A 77 0.26 28.45 -26.62
N GLY A 78 0.52 27.90 -25.43
CA GLY A 78 -0.33 26.87 -24.80
C GLY A 78 -0.20 25.48 -25.43
N MET A 79 0.52 25.36 -26.54
CA MET A 79 0.87 24.09 -27.15
C MET A 79 1.99 23.43 -26.35
N GLY A 80 2.11 22.12 -26.45
CA GLY A 80 3.08 21.41 -25.64
C GLY A 80 3.17 19.94 -25.94
N LYS A 81 4.28 19.33 -25.50
CA LYS A 81 4.52 17.90 -25.66
C LYS A 81 4.32 17.21 -24.32
N VAL A 82 3.46 16.19 -24.30
CA VAL A 82 3.36 15.26 -23.17
C VAL A 82 4.65 14.44 -23.14
N LEU A 83 5.38 14.55 -22.04
CA LEU A 83 6.60 13.79 -21.79
C LEU A 83 6.28 12.47 -21.09
N ARG A 84 5.23 12.47 -20.24
CA ARG A 84 4.81 11.31 -19.47
C ARG A 84 3.31 11.30 -19.20
N ASN A 85 2.68 10.14 -19.35
CA ASN A 85 1.28 9.92 -18.99
C ASN A 85 1.05 8.47 -18.55
N ASP A 86 1.05 8.25 -17.25
CA ASP A 86 0.71 6.96 -16.61
C ASP A 86 -0.62 7.03 -15.85
N LEU A 87 -1.47 8.03 -16.12
CA LEU A 87 -2.76 8.21 -15.45
C LEU A 87 -3.71 7.01 -15.59
N HIS A 88 -3.49 6.18 -16.62
CA HIS A 88 -4.26 4.97 -16.89
C HIS A 88 -3.69 3.71 -16.23
N LYS A 89 -2.57 3.82 -15.51
CA LYS A 89 -1.91 2.68 -14.87
C LYS A 89 -2.25 2.65 -13.38
N THR A 90 -2.16 1.47 -12.78
CA THR A 90 -2.21 1.32 -11.32
C THR A 90 -0.93 1.87 -10.69
N PHE A 91 -0.99 2.29 -9.43
CA PHE A 91 0.15 2.88 -8.72
C PHE A 91 1.42 2.02 -8.79
N PHE A 92 1.30 0.70 -8.62
CA PHE A 92 2.43 -0.23 -8.74
C PHE A 92 3.05 -0.29 -10.14
N ASN A 93 2.27 -0.03 -11.19
CA ASN A 93 2.72 -0.06 -12.59
C ASN A 93 3.17 1.31 -13.13
N MET A 94 3.04 2.37 -12.35
CA MET A 94 3.62 3.68 -12.67
C MET A 94 5.14 3.64 -12.46
N LYS A 95 5.88 4.22 -13.42
CA LYS A 95 7.36 4.31 -13.40
C LYS A 95 7.88 5.55 -12.66
#